data_AF-A0A957GQN6-F1
#
_entry.id   AF-A0A957GQN6-F1
#
_cell.length_a   1.000
_cell.length_b   1.000
_cell.length_c   1.000
_cell.angle_alpha   90.00
_cell.angle_beta   90.00
_cell.angle_gamma   90.00
#
_symmetry.space_group_name_H-M   'P 1'
#
loop_
_entity.id
_entity.type
_entity.pdbx_description
1 polymer ?
#
loop_
_entity_poly.entity_id
_entity_poly.type
_entity_poly.pdbx_seq_one_letter_code
_entity_poly.pdbx_strand_id
1 'polypeptide(L)'
;MNQLLLCDNEKRRHLVREKETYNGLDYLEISPNQKVLTLYFLGKVPEGLTRNHFRISGGRRIRNIEIVDMWVCEQSDPELDNCVKLVVDKAG
;
A
#
# COMPACT_ATOMS: atom_id res chain seq x y z
N MET A 1 2.95 -7.27 -21.38
CA MET A 1 3.42 -5.90 -21.03
C MET A 1 2.97 -5.63 -19.60
N ASN A 2 3.93 -5.50 -18.67
CA ASN A 2 3.65 -5.16 -17.28
C ASN A 2 3.35 -3.66 -17.25
N GLN A 3 2.09 -3.28 -17.13
CA GLN A 3 1.70 -1.87 -17.11
C GLN A 3 1.99 -1.33 -15.71
N LEU A 4 3.09 -0.59 -15.57
CA LEU A 4 3.39 0.18 -14.37
C LEU A 4 2.34 1.29 -14.26
N LEU A 5 1.49 1.21 -13.23
CA LEU A 5 0.52 2.25 -12.90
C LEU A 5 1.23 3.36 -12.13
N LEU A 6 1.98 4.18 -12.85
CA LEU A 6 2.68 5.34 -12.31
C LEU A 6 1.95 6.61 -12.73
N CYS A 7 1.94 7.61 -11.85
CA CYS A 7 1.56 8.96 -12.24
C CYS A 7 2.62 9.50 -13.21
N ASP A 8 2.24 9.79 -14.45
CA ASP A 8 3.12 10.35 -15.49
C ASP A 8 3.39 11.85 -15.33
N ASN A 9 2.65 12.52 -14.46
CA ASN A 9 2.78 13.94 -14.17
C ASN A 9 3.29 14.17 -12.73
N GLU A 10 4.60 14.39 -12.59
CA GLU A 10 5.22 14.64 -11.26
C GLU A 10 4.65 15.88 -10.56
N LYS A 11 4.31 16.94 -11.30
CA LYS A 11 3.69 18.14 -10.69
C LYS A 11 2.35 17.78 -10.02
N ARG A 12 1.52 16.98 -10.70
CA ARG A 12 0.26 16.49 -10.12
C ARG A 12 0.51 15.62 -8.89
N ARG A 13 1.52 14.76 -8.92
CA ARG A 13 1.90 13.90 -7.79
C ARG A 13 2.30 14.72 -6.57
N HIS A 14 3.14 15.74 -6.75
CA HIS A 14 3.52 16.67 -5.67
C HIS A 14 2.30 17.39 -5.09
N LEU A 15 1.41 17.93 -5.93
CA LEU A 15 0.19 18.63 -5.47
C LEU A 15 -0.76 17.74 -4.65
N VAL A 16 -0.81 16.43 -4.94
CA VAL A 16 -1.60 15.47 -4.15
C VAL A 16 -0.96 15.24 -2.78
N ARG A 17 0.37 15.09 -2.72
CA ARG A 17 1.12 14.87 -1.47
C ARG A 17 1.14 16.09 -0.55
N GLU A 18 1.13 17.30 -1.11
CA GLU A 18 1.08 18.55 -0.34
C GLU A 18 -0.27 18.81 0.34
N LYS A 19 -1.32 18.05 -0.01
CA LYS A 19 -2.67 18.27 0.50
C LYS A 19 -3.00 17.35 1.67
N GLU A 20 -2.84 17.87 2.88
CA GLU A 20 -3.14 17.17 4.15
C GLU A 20 -4.60 16.69 4.27
N THR A 21 -5.53 17.27 3.51
CA THR A 21 -6.94 16.86 3.51
C THR A 21 -7.21 15.62 2.66
N TYR A 22 -6.25 15.20 1.84
CA TYR A 22 -6.41 14.01 1.01
C TYR A 22 -5.94 12.76 1.75
N ASN A 23 -6.76 11.73 1.64
CA ASN A 23 -6.47 10.40 2.18
C ASN A 23 -6.32 9.43 1.01
N GLY A 24 -5.52 8.38 1.20
CA GLY A 24 -5.43 7.30 0.23
C GLY A 24 -4.11 6.56 0.27
N LEU A 25 -3.94 5.68 -0.72
CA LEU A 25 -2.68 5.00 -1.00
C LEU A 25 -1.87 5.84 -1.98
N ASP A 26 -0.60 6.07 -1.65
CA ASP A 26 0.36 6.71 -2.55
C ASP A 26 0.92 5.67 -3.53
N TYR A 27 1.49 4.58 -2.99
CA TYR A 27 1.96 3.44 -3.76
C TYR A 27 2.03 2.17 -2.91
N LEU A 28 2.31 1.04 -3.55
CA LEU A 28 2.57 -0.22 -2.88
C LEU A 28 3.80 -0.91 -3.49
N GLU A 29 4.50 -1.65 -2.64
CA GLU A 29 5.58 -2.54 -3.05
C GLU A 29 5.19 -3.99 -2.76
N ILE A 30 5.72 -4.90 -3.59
CA ILE A 30 5.48 -6.34 -3.46
C ILE A 30 6.81 -7.00 -3.18
N SER A 31 6.87 -7.83 -2.13
CA SER A 31 8.07 -8.61 -1.83
C SER A 31 8.41 -9.60 -2.97
N PRO A 32 9.68 -10.04 -3.09
CA PRO A 32 10.08 -10.99 -4.13
C PRO A 32 9.30 -12.31 -4.13
N ASN A 33 8.86 -12.79 -2.97
CA ASN A 33 8.03 -13.99 -2.83
C ASN A 33 6.53 -13.74 -3.08
N GLN A 34 6.15 -12.50 -3.38
CA GLN A 34 4.78 -12.05 -3.63
C GLN A 34 3.78 -12.35 -2.49
N LYS A 35 4.28 -12.46 -1.26
CA LYS A 35 3.45 -12.72 -0.08
C LYS A 35 3.35 -11.55 0.89
N VAL A 36 4.13 -10.50 0.69
CA VAL A 36 4.08 -9.28 1.51
C VAL A 36 3.83 -8.09 0.61
N LEU A 37 2.78 -7.33 0.94
CA LEU A 37 2.47 -6.05 0.32
C LEU A 37 2.80 -4.94 1.31
N THR A 38 3.68 -4.03 0.93
CA THR A 38 3.99 -2.83 1.73
C THR A 38 3.22 -1.65 1.15
N LEU A 39 2.28 -1.11 1.92
CA LEU A 39 1.41 0.00 1.54
C LEU A 39 1.97 1.31 2.11
N TYR A 40 2.03 2.32 1.25
CA TYR A 40 2.39 3.69 1.59
C TYR A 40 1.18 4.58 1.39
N PHE A 41 0.91 5.45 2.35
CA PHE A 41 -0.30 6.28 2.38
C PHE A 41 0.04 7.71 1.97
N LEU A 42 -0.99 8.45 1.55
CA LEU A 42 -0.92 9.89 1.49
C LEU A 42 -0.97 10.42 2.93
N GLY A 43 0.18 10.86 3.43
CA GLY A 43 0.35 11.28 4.83
C GLY A 43 0.38 10.10 5.80
N LYS A 44 -0.06 10.37 7.04
CA LYS A 44 0.07 9.42 8.15
C LYS A 44 -0.88 8.23 8.02
N VAL A 45 -0.40 7.05 8.43
CA VAL A 45 -1.22 5.85 8.58
C VAL A 45 -2.33 6.13 9.61
N PRO A 46 -3.61 5.91 9.26
CA PRO A 46 -4.70 6.06 10.21
C PRO A 46 -4.55 5.15 11.43
N GLU A 47 -4.87 5.69 12.61
CA GLU A 47 -4.87 4.91 13.85
C GLU A 47 -5.96 3.84 13.85
N GLY A 48 -5.71 2.72 14.55
CA GLY A 48 -6.70 1.65 14.71
C GLY A 48 -6.96 0.81 13.47
N LEU A 49 -6.13 0.92 12.42
CA LEU A 49 -6.21 0.02 11.28
C LEU A 49 -5.98 -1.43 11.71
N THR A 50 -6.78 -2.29 11.11
CA THR A 50 -6.73 -3.75 11.29
C THR A 50 -6.86 -4.41 9.94
N ARG A 51 -6.46 -5.68 9.82
CA ARG A 51 -6.55 -6.43 8.56
C ARG A 51 -7.94 -6.41 7.92
N ASN A 52 -9.00 -6.27 8.72
CA ASN A 52 -10.39 -6.25 8.24
C ASN A 52 -10.75 -4.99 7.45
N HIS A 53 -9.93 -3.94 7.52
CA HIS A 53 -10.09 -2.71 6.73
C HIS A 53 -9.55 -2.85 5.30
N PHE A 54 -8.91 -3.97 4.97
CA PHE A 54 -8.28 -4.21 3.69
C PHE A 54 -8.98 -5.36 2.94
N ARG A 55 -9.09 -5.22 1.62
CA ARG A 55 -9.62 -6.26 0.74
C ARG A 55 -8.86 -6.27 -0.57
N ILE A 56 -8.38 -7.44 -0.97
CA ILE A 56 -7.81 -7.66 -2.29
C ILE A 56 -8.91 -8.20 -3.20
N SER A 57 -9.23 -7.45 -4.24
CA SER A 57 -10.21 -7.84 -5.26
C SER A 57 -9.60 -7.74 -6.65
N GLY A 58 -10.02 -8.62 -7.56
CA GLY A 58 -9.52 -8.67 -8.92
C GLY A 58 -8.65 -9.90 -9.16
N GLY A 59 -7.66 -9.75 -10.04
CA GLY A 59 -6.83 -10.85 -10.53
C GLY A 59 -7.44 -11.55 -11.74
N ARG A 60 -6.58 -11.84 -12.74
CA ARG A 60 -7.00 -12.55 -13.96
C ARG A 60 -6.94 -14.06 -13.77
N ARG A 61 -5.83 -14.57 -13.24
CA ARG A 61 -5.57 -16.00 -13.08
C ARG A 61 -5.76 -16.47 -11.64
N ILE A 62 -5.13 -15.80 -10.68
CA ILE A 62 -5.29 -16.06 -9.25
C ILE A 62 -6.28 -15.05 -8.68
N ARG A 63 -7.21 -15.52 -7.85
CA ARG A 63 -8.26 -14.74 -7.20
C ARG A 63 -8.41 -15.20 -5.75
N ASN A 64 -9.26 -14.50 -5.00
CA ASN A 64 -9.57 -14.82 -3.61
C ASN A 64 -8.29 -14.93 -2.75
N ILE A 65 -7.39 -13.96 -2.93
CA ILE A 65 -6.20 -13.80 -2.09
C ILE A 65 -6.66 -13.18 -0.78
N GLU A 66 -6.33 -13.83 0.33
CA GLU A 66 -6.75 -13.42 1.66
C GLU A 66 -5.58 -12.80 2.42
N ILE A 67 -5.89 -11.78 3.21
CA ILE A 67 -4.94 -11.13 4.10
C ILE A 67 -4.94 -11.92 5.41
N VAL A 68 -3.82 -12.60 5.68
CA VAL A 68 -3.68 -13.45 6.87
C VAL A 68 -3.10 -12.69 8.04
N ASP A 69 -2.27 -11.68 7.78
CA ASP A 69 -1.59 -10.90 8.83
C ASP A 69 -1.37 -9.44 8.40
N MET A 70 -1.18 -8.55 9.38
CA MET A 70 -0.94 -7.13 9.20
C MET A 70 -0.13 -6.54 10.35
N TRP A 71 0.82 -5.66 10.03
CA TRP A 71 1.42 -4.75 11.01
C TRP A 71 1.74 -3.38 10.41
N VAL A 72 1.79 -2.37 11.27
CA VAL A 72 2.30 -1.04 10.92
C VAL A 72 3.83 -1.11 11.00
N CYS A 73 4.52 -0.62 9.97
CA CYS A 73 5.95 -0.40 10.03
C CYS A 73 6.19 0.96 10.68
N GLU A 74 6.92 0.96 11.79
CA GLU A 74 7.57 2.16 12.28
C GLU A 74 8.81 2.41 11.43
N GLN A 75 8.88 3.59 10.82
CA GLN A 75 10.11 4.03 10.16
C GLN A 75 11.04 4.59 11.23
N SER A 76 12.31 4.17 11.19
CA SER A 76 13.35 4.71 12.07
C SER A 76 13.73 6.15 11.72
N ASP A 77 13.42 6.58 10.50
CA ASP A 77 13.62 7.94 10.03
C ASP A 77 12.31 8.73 10.24
N PRO A 78 12.30 9.78 11.10
CA PRO A 78 11.12 10.58 11.37
C PRO A 78 10.61 11.38 10.15
N GLU A 79 11.41 11.51 9.09
CA GLU A 79 10.99 12.13 7.82
C GLU A 79 10.25 11.15 6.91
N LEU A 80 10.23 9.85 7.23
CA LEU A 80 9.52 8.83 6.46
C LEU A 80 8.19 8.49 7.13
N ASP A 81 7.11 8.58 6.37
CA ASP A 81 5.79 8.14 6.82
C ASP A 81 5.78 6.63 7.14
N ASN A 82 5.05 6.27 8.20
CA ASN A 82 4.81 4.89 8.55
C ASN A 82 4.19 4.12 7.37
N CYS A 83 4.48 2.83 7.26
CA CYS A 83 3.85 1.96 6.26
C CYS A 83 2.93 0.92 6.90
N VAL A 84 2.11 0.25 6.09
CA VAL A 84 1.40 -0.97 6.52
C VAL A 84 1.92 -2.14 5.71
N LYS A 85 2.34 -3.21 6.39
CA LYS A 85 2.62 -4.49 5.73
C LYS A 85 1.44 -5.42 5.88
N LEU A 86 1.02 -5.98 4.75
CA LEU A 86 0.01 -7.04 4.67
C LEU A 86 0.67 -8.33 4.24
N VAL A 87 0.35 -9.42 4.92
CA VAL A 87 0.74 -10.78 4.49
C VAL A 87 -0.45 -11.45 3.85
N VAL A 88 -0.21 -12.09 2.71
CA VAL A 88 -1.23 -12.84 1.98
C VAL A 88 -0.99 -14.34 2.02
N ASP A 89 -2.08 -15.11 1.90
CA ASP A 89 -2.04 -16.58 1.93
C ASP A 89 -1.24 -17.17 0.74
N LYS A 90 -1.37 -16.56 -0.44
CA LYS A 90 -0.75 -17.00 -1.69
C LYS A 90 -0.33 -15.84 -2.60
N ALA A 91 0.66 -16.13 -3.45
CA ALA A 91 1.09 -15.25 -4.53
C ALA A 91 0.00 -15.13 -5.62
N GLY A 92 -0.05 -13.99 -6.30
CA GLY A 92 -1.06 -13.63 -7.31
C GLY A 92 -0.69 -13.91 -8.76
#